data_AF-A0A5J4YEY2-F1
#
_entry.id   AF-A0A5J4YEY2-F1
#
_cell.length_a   1.000
_cell.length_b   1.000
_cell.length_c   1.000
_cell.angle_alpha   90.00
_cell.angle_beta   90.00
_cell.angle_gamma   90.00
#
_symmetry.space_group_name_H-M   'P 1'
#
loop_
_entity.id
_entity.type
_entity.pdbx_description
1 polymer ?
#
loop_
_entity_poly.entity_id
_entity_poly.type
_entity_poly.pdbx_seq_one_letter_code
_entity_poly.pdbx_strand_id
1 'polypeptide(L)'
;MTNNTQLRLGILEALCWHLCHALSNEKIAQYMTGETPVLLEFIECIYNDKDNQEDSVTKAAVALLGDLAITLPQTGQLFSQKPYTIQFVQEAATSGISSLTDVATWAQTAISKAVAKPVGA
;
A
#
# COMPACT_ATOMS: atom_id res chain seq x y z
N MET A 1 4.97 -26.67 -1.13
CA MET A 1 4.47 -25.28 -1.15
C MET A 1 5.68 -24.39 -1.31
N THR A 2 5.94 -23.92 -2.53
CA THR A 2 7.15 -23.14 -2.85
C THR A 2 6.95 -21.74 -2.29
N ASN A 3 7.78 -21.37 -1.32
CA ASN A 3 7.68 -20.17 -0.51
C ASN A 3 7.91 -18.92 -1.39
N ASN A 4 6.85 -18.39 -1.99
CA ASN A 4 6.85 -17.19 -2.85
C ASN A 4 6.98 -15.89 -2.04
N THR A 5 7.06 -16.00 -0.71
CA THR A 5 7.14 -14.89 0.24
C THR A 5 8.33 -13.97 -0.03
N GLN A 6 9.52 -14.53 -0.30
CA GLN A 6 10.71 -13.73 -0.62
C GLN A 6 10.57 -12.95 -1.93
N LEU A 7 9.92 -13.52 -2.94
CA LEU A 7 9.68 -12.83 -4.20
C LEU A 7 8.67 -11.70 -4.03
N ARG A 8 7.56 -11.97 -3.33
CA ARG A 8 6.53 -10.96 -3.03
C ARG A 8 7.12 -9.82 -2.20
N LEU A 9 7.91 -10.13 -1.17
CA LEU A 9 8.60 -9.13 -0.37
C LEU A 9 9.56 -8.30 -1.21
N GLY A 10 10.42 -8.92 -2.02
CA GLY A 10 11.37 -8.21 -2.88
C GLY A 10 10.70 -7.29 -3.91
N ILE A 11 9.57 -7.69 -4.47
CA ILE A 11 8.77 -6.83 -5.37
C ILE A 11 8.21 -5.63 -4.61
N LEU A 12 7.61 -5.86 -3.43
CA LEU A 12 7.06 -4.78 -2.60
C LEU A 12 8.13 -3.79 -2.14
N GLU A 13 9.29 -4.28 -1.69
CA GLU A 13 10.40 -3.45 -1.26
C GLU A 13 11.00 -2.64 -2.42
N ALA A 14 11.13 -3.24 -3.60
CA ALA A 14 11.58 -2.54 -4.80
C ALA A 14 10.61 -1.44 -5.24
N LEU A 15 9.30 -1.66 -5.09
CA LEU A 15 8.26 -0.69 -5.40
C LEU A 15 8.19 0.44 -4.35
N CYS A 16 8.26 0.11 -3.06
CA CYS A 16 8.35 1.09 -1.97
C CYS A 16 9.61 1.96 -2.13
N TRP A 17 10.77 1.37 -2.41
CA TRP A 17 11.99 2.14 -2.69
C TRP A 17 11.82 3.10 -3.88
N HIS A 18 11.22 2.64 -4.98
CA HIS A 18 10.95 3.49 -6.13
C HIS A 18 10.00 4.65 -5.80
N LEU A 19 8.95 4.38 -5.02
CA LEU A 19 7.93 5.37 -4.65
C LEU A 19 8.38 6.36 -3.58
N CYS A 20 9.31 5.97 -2.70
CA CYS A 20 9.74 6.81 -1.58
C CYS A 20 11.08 7.53 -1.81
N HIS A 21 11.98 6.97 -2.64
CA HIS A 21 13.39 7.41 -2.66
C HIS A 21 14.03 7.58 -4.04
N ALA A 22 13.54 6.93 -5.10
CA ALA A 22 14.25 6.91 -6.39
C ALA A 22 13.84 8.03 -7.37
N LEU A 23 12.61 8.56 -7.27
CA LEU A 23 12.04 9.48 -8.25
C LEU A 23 11.33 10.64 -7.55
N SER A 24 11.30 11.82 -8.19
CA SER A 24 10.48 12.93 -7.67
C SER A 24 9.00 12.59 -7.75
N ASN A 25 8.19 13.09 -6.82
CA ASN A 25 6.75 12.84 -6.77
C ASN A 25 6.04 13.13 -8.12
N GLU A 26 6.51 14.15 -8.86
CA GLU A 26 5.99 14.46 -10.21
C GLU A 26 6.28 13.38 -11.24
N LYS A 27 7.51 12.82 -11.24
CA LYS A 27 7.86 11.72 -12.15
C LYS A 27 7.12 10.44 -11.76
N ILE A 28 7.01 10.18 -10.46
CA ILE A 28 6.25 9.02 -9.95
C ILE A 28 4.79 9.13 -10.38
N ALA A 29 4.16 10.29 -10.19
CA ALA A 29 2.78 10.51 -10.65
C ALA A 29 2.66 10.29 -12.16
N GLN A 30 3.58 10.78 -12.98
CA GLN A 30 3.54 10.59 -14.44
C GLN A 30 3.62 9.11 -14.88
N TYR A 31 4.44 8.30 -14.22
CA TYR A 31 4.61 6.89 -14.60
C TYR A 31 3.62 5.94 -13.93
N MET A 32 3.21 6.22 -12.69
CA MET A 32 2.43 5.27 -11.90
C MET A 32 0.92 5.44 -12.06
N THR A 33 0.40 6.58 -12.56
CA THR A 33 -1.06 6.74 -12.72
C THR A 33 -1.69 5.63 -13.58
N GLY A 34 -0.99 5.11 -14.60
CA GLY A 34 -1.45 3.98 -15.41
C GLY A 34 -1.30 2.61 -14.73
N GLU A 35 -0.25 2.43 -13.93
CA GLU A 35 0.12 1.15 -13.31
C GLU A 35 -0.49 0.93 -11.91
N THR A 36 -1.05 1.99 -11.31
CA THR A 36 -1.65 1.95 -9.96
C THR A 36 -2.74 0.89 -9.81
N PRO A 37 -3.66 0.68 -10.78
CA PRO A 37 -4.67 -0.38 -10.67
C PRO A 37 -4.08 -1.78 -10.56
N VAL A 38 -3.06 -2.10 -11.38
CA VAL A 38 -2.35 -3.37 -11.39
C VAL A 38 -1.61 -3.58 -10.06
N LEU A 39 -1.00 -2.52 -9.54
CA LEU A 39 -0.36 -2.57 -8.24
C LEU A 39 -1.35 -2.88 -7.10
N LEU A 40 -2.53 -2.27 -7.13
CA LEU A 40 -3.56 -2.56 -6.15
C LEU A 40 -4.08 -4.00 -6.28
N GLU A 41 -4.22 -4.55 -7.48
CA GLU A 41 -4.58 -5.97 -7.66
C GLU A 41 -3.53 -6.91 -7.04
N PHE A 42 -2.24 -6.59 -7.19
CA PHE A 42 -1.17 -7.35 -6.55
C PHE A 42 -1.27 -7.32 -5.02
N ILE A 43 -1.52 -6.14 -4.43
CA ILE A 43 -1.73 -5.99 -2.98
C ILE A 43 -3.01 -6.70 -2.53
N GLU A 44 -4.06 -6.72 -3.36
CA GLU A 44 -5.30 -7.46 -3.10
C GLU A 44 -5.07 -8.98 -3.07
N CYS A 45 -4.22 -9.52 -3.95
CA CYS A 45 -3.81 -10.92 -3.88
C CYS A 45 -3.05 -11.25 -2.58
N ILE A 46 -2.21 -10.32 -2.09
CA ILE A 46 -1.53 -10.45 -0.80
C ILE A 46 -2.56 -10.47 0.33
N TYR A 47 -3.48 -9.51 0.35
CA TYR A 47 -4.55 -9.46 1.35
C TYR A 47 -5.40 -10.74 1.39
N ASN A 48 -5.77 -11.28 0.22
CA ASN A 48 -6.54 -12.52 0.14
C ASN A 48 -5.75 -13.77 0.57
N ASP A 49 -4.41 -13.70 0.52
CA ASP A 49 -3.51 -14.80 0.92
C ASP A 49 -2.83 -14.53 2.28
N LYS A 50 -3.32 -13.55 3.05
CA LYS A 50 -2.71 -13.07 4.30
C LYS A 50 -2.49 -14.18 5.34
N ASP A 51 -3.34 -15.21 5.35
CA ASP A 51 -3.27 -16.31 6.31
C ASP A 51 -2.10 -17.27 6.00
N ASN A 52 -1.52 -17.21 4.79
CA ASN A 52 -0.36 -18.00 4.38
C ASN A 52 0.91 -17.16 4.19
N GLN A 53 0.90 -15.91 4.66
CA GLN A 53 2.01 -14.97 4.46
C GLN A 53 2.70 -14.60 5.77
N GLU A 54 3.98 -14.23 5.64
CA GLU A 54 4.75 -13.70 6.76
C GLU A 54 4.35 -12.24 7.05
N ASP A 55 4.37 -11.87 8.33
CA ASP A 55 4.04 -10.52 8.81
C ASP A 55 4.87 -9.42 8.13
N SER A 56 6.08 -9.75 7.67
CA SER A 56 6.97 -8.85 6.90
C SER A 56 6.35 -8.43 5.56
N VAL A 57 5.66 -9.35 4.87
CA VAL A 57 4.99 -9.07 3.59
C VAL A 57 3.76 -8.19 3.83
N THR A 58 2.99 -8.48 4.87
CA THR A 58 1.85 -7.66 5.28
C THR A 58 2.31 -6.25 5.61
N LYS A 59 3.39 -6.10 6.39
CA LYS A 59 3.97 -4.80 6.74
C LYS A 59 4.41 -4.02 5.50
N ALA A 60 5.11 -4.65 4.56
CA ALA A 60 5.56 -4.00 3.33
C ALA A 60 4.38 -3.57 2.45
N ALA A 61 3.34 -4.39 2.35
CA ALA A 61 2.14 -4.07 1.59
C ALA A 61 1.35 -2.89 2.21
N VAL A 62 1.23 -2.86 3.53
CA VAL A 62 0.59 -1.75 4.26
C VAL A 62 1.40 -0.45 4.14
N ALA A 63 2.73 -0.54 4.23
CA ALA A 63 3.61 0.61 3.99
C ALA A 63 3.40 1.18 2.58
N LEU A 64 3.37 0.30 1.57
CA LEU A 64 3.16 0.66 0.17
C LEU A 64 1.82 1.35 -0.06
N LEU A 65 0.73 0.91 0.59
CA LEU A 65 -0.56 1.60 0.54
C LEU A 65 -0.49 3.02 1.11
N GLY A 66 0.25 3.22 2.21
CA GLY A 66 0.51 4.54 2.77
C GLY A 66 1.34 5.42 1.83
N ASP A 67 2.37 4.87 1.20
CA ASP A 67 3.21 5.57 0.23
C ASP A 67 2.42 6.00 -1.01
N LEU A 68 1.56 5.13 -1.54
CA LEU A 68 0.66 5.47 -2.64
C LEU A 68 -0.25 6.63 -2.26
N ALA A 69 -0.79 6.63 -1.03
CA ALA A 69 -1.68 7.67 -0.54
C ALA A 69 -1.00 9.06 -0.47
N ILE A 70 0.29 9.13 -0.15
CA ILE A 70 1.03 10.41 -0.06
C ILE A 70 1.61 10.86 -1.40
N THR A 71 1.99 9.92 -2.26
CA THR A 71 2.78 10.21 -3.46
C THR A 71 1.91 10.45 -4.68
N LEU A 72 0.79 9.72 -4.82
CA LEU A 72 -0.02 9.77 -6.03
C LEU A 72 -1.25 10.66 -5.87
N PRO A 73 -1.49 11.60 -6.81
CA PRO A 73 -2.74 12.34 -6.86
C PRO A 73 -3.91 11.38 -7.20
N GLN A 74 -5.12 11.70 -6.74
CA GLN A 74 -6.36 10.97 -7.02
C GLN A 74 -6.47 9.54 -6.44
N THR A 75 -5.53 9.11 -5.59
CA THR A 75 -5.60 7.81 -4.88
C THR A 75 -6.84 7.64 -4.02
N GLY A 76 -7.44 8.73 -3.52
CA GLY A 76 -8.71 8.69 -2.80
C GLY A 76 -9.86 8.04 -3.60
N GLN A 77 -9.94 8.26 -4.92
CA GLN A 77 -10.95 7.60 -5.75
C GLN A 77 -10.66 6.11 -5.91
N LEU A 78 -9.40 5.74 -6.09
CA LEU A 78 -8.97 4.35 -6.25
C LEU A 78 -9.19 3.54 -4.97
N PHE A 79 -8.89 4.11 -3.80
CA PHE A 79 -9.17 3.48 -2.51
C PHE A 79 -10.68 3.35 -2.24
N SER A 80 -11.48 4.31 -2.68
CA SER A 80 -12.95 4.21 -2.58
C SER A 80 -13.53 3.08 -3.43
N GLN A 81 -12.90 2.77 -4.56
CA GLN A 81 -13.29 1.64 -5.43
C GLN A 81 -12.81 0.28 -4.91
N LYS A 82 -11.78 0.27 -4.05
CA LYS A 82 -11.16 -0.94 -3.52
C LYS A 82 -11.17 -0.94 -1.98
N PRO A 83 -12.30 -1.31 -1.34
CA PRO A 83 -12.48 -1.20 0.11
C PRO A 83 -11.53 -2.08 0.92
N TYR A 84 -10.95 -3.13 0.30
CA TYR A 84 -9.93 -3.97 0.94
C TYR A 84 -8.74 -3.14 1.44
N THR A 85 -8.41 -2.02 0.78
CA THR A 85 -7.28 -1.16 1.18
C THR A 85 -7.44 -0.60 2.59
N ILE A 86 -8.65 -0.17 2.95
CA ILE A 86 -8.98 0.36 4.29
C ILE A 86 -9.02 -0.79 5.31
N GLN A 87 -9.65 -1.91 4.93
CA GLN A 87 -9.77 -3.09 5.78
C GLN A 87 -8.40 -3.69 6.11
N PHE A 88 -7.52 -3.81 5.12
CA PHE A 88 -6.19 -4.39 5.27
C PHE A 88 -5.34 -3.59 6.26
N VAL A 89 -5.37 -2.26 6.15
CA VAL A 89 -4.66 -1.38 7.08
C VAL A 89 -5.27 -1.43 8.48
N GLN A 90 -6.61 -1.51 8.58
CA GLN A 90 -7.28 -1.62 9.88
C GLN A 90 -6.96 -2.94 10.58
N GLU A 91 -6.98 -4.06 9.86
CA GLU A 91 -6.60 -5.38 10.38
C GLU A 91 -5.15 -5.37 10.88
N ALA A 92 -4.23 -4.82 10.09
CA ALA A 92 -2.83 -4.69 10.47
C ALA A 92 -2.64 -3.80 11.72
N ALA A 93 -3.41 -2.72 11.85
CA ALA A 93 -3.39 -1.85 13.03
C ALA A 93 -3.84 -2.60 14.30
N THR A 94 -4.84 -3.47 14.18
CA THR A 94 -5.39 -4.25 15.30
C THR A 94 -4.70 -5.61 15.53
N SER A 95 -3.66 -5.93 14.76
CA SER A 95 -2.98 -7.24 14.80
C SER A 95 -2.28 -7.58 16.13
N GLY A 96 -2.02 -6.58 16.98
CA GLY A 96 -1.27 -6.75 18.22
C GLY A 96 0.25 -6.86 18.04
N ILE A 97 0.74 -6.83 16.79
CA ILE A 97 2.16 -6.85 16.47
C ILE A 97 2.65 -5.40 16.40
N SER A 98 3.42 -4.98 17.40
CA SER A 98 3.91 -3.60 17.55
C SER A 98 4.43 -2.98 16.24
N SER A 99 5.29 -3.70 15.51
CA SER A 99 5.89 -3.18 14.28
C SER A 99 4.93 -3.07 13.07
N LEU A 100 3.82 -3.81 13.06
CA LEU A 100 2.75 -3.65 12.06
C LEU A 100 1.78 -2.55 12.48
N THR A 101 1.44 -2.50 13.77
CA THR A 101 0.53 -1.49 14.32
C THR A 101 1.03 -0.07 14.04
N ASP A 102 2.33 0.20 14.22
CA ASP A 102 2.91 1.52 13.97
C ASP A 102 2.79 1.94 12.49
N VAL A 103 3.18 1.04 11.58
CA VAL A 103 3.12 1.29 10.12
C VAL A 103 1.68 1.42 9.65
N ALA A 104 0.78 0.58 10.15
CA ALA A 104 -0.63 0.63 9.80
C ALA A 104 -1.31 1.91 10.29
N THR A 105 -1.00 2.38 11.50
CA THR A 105 -1.55 3.64 12.04
C THR A 105 -1.11 4.84 11.20
N TRP A 106 0.16 4.86 10.78
CA TRP A 106 0.67 5.87 9.86
C TRP A 106 -0.05 5.79 8.49
N ALA A 107 -0.15 4.60 7.90
CA ALA A 107 -0.78 4.38 6.60
C ALA A 107 -2.28 4.77 6.63
N GLN A 108 -2.99 4.45 7.70
CA GLN A 108 -4.40 4.82 7.90
C GLN A 108 -4.58 6.33 7.88
N THR A 109 -3.65 7.07 8.50
CA THR A 109 -3.65 8.54 8.50
C THR A 109 -3.41 9.09 7.09
N ALA A 110 -2.47 8.48 6.34
CA ALA A 110 -2.16 8.87 4.97
C ALA A 110 -3.35 8.64 4.02
N ILE A 111 -3.96 7.45 4.09
CA ILE A 111 -5.13 7.07 3.29
C ILE A 111 -6.32 7.99 3.62
N SER A 112 -6.58 8.25 4.89
CA SER A 112 -7.67 9.14 5.30
C SER A 112 -7.50 10.56 4.72
N LYS A 113 -6.28 11.08 4.69
CA LYS A 113 -5.97 12.37 4.05
C LYS A 113 -6.15 12.33 2.54
N ALA A 114 -5.76 11.24 1.88
CA ALA A 114 -5.91 11.06 0.44
C ALA A 114 -7.39 10.97 0.02
N VAL A 115 -8.22 10.27 0.80
CA VAL A 115 -9.68 10.16 0.58
C VAL A 115 -10.39 11.48 0.86
N ALA A 116 -9.95 12.23 1.87
CA ALA A 116 -10.53 13.52 2.22
C ALA A 116 -10.15 14.67 1.25
N LYS A 117 -9.11 14.50 0.42
CA LYS A 117 -8.68 15.53 -0.53
C LYS A 117 -9.60 15.55 -1.76
N PRO A 118 -10.34 16.65 -2.02
CA PRO A 118 -11.19 16.75 -3.20
C PRO A 118 -10.35 16.73 -4.48
N VAL A 119 -10.88 16.12 -5.53
CA VAL A 119 -10.25 16.13 -6.86
C VAL A 119 -10.30 17.55 -7.43
N GLY A 120 -9.15 18.22 -7.49
CA GLY A 120 -9.01 19.53 -8.16
C GLY A 120 -8.51 20.70 -7.32
N ALA A 121 -7.66 20.48 -6.31
CA ALA A 121 -6.91 21.54 -5.64
C ALA A 121 -5.42 21.51 -6.03
#